data_AF-A0A6N8UUN7-F1
#
_entry.id   AF-A0A6N8UUN7-F1
#
_cell.length_a   1.000
_cell.length_b   1.000
_cell.length_c   1.000
_cell.angle_alpha   90.00
_cell.angle_beta   90.00
_cell.angle_gamma   90.00
#
_symmetry.space_group_name_H-M   'P 1'
#
loop_
_entity.id
_entity.type
_entity.pdbx_description
1 polymer ?
#
loop_
_entity_poly.entity_id
_entity_poly.type
_entity_poly.pdbx_seq_one_letter_code
_entity_poly.pdbx_strand_id
1 'polypeptide(L)'
;MCGRGVGDTFEDGSRVVLHVDHIVNKDEGGSDDMSNLRTLCNRCNQGAKNIVTAPESQLWLMGKVRTASRDNQLAVYEFLHNKFKEPPT
;
A
#
# COMPACT_ATOMS: atom_id res chain seq x y z
N MET A 1 6.47 3.26 -0.09
CA MET A 1 5.70 2.72 1.05
C MET A 1 6.30 1.42 1.53
N CYS A 2 6.14 1.07 2.81
CA CYS A 2 6.77 -0.13 3.40
C CYS A 2 5.85 -1.35 3.57
N GLY A 3 4.53 -1.22 3.36
CA GLY A 3 3.60 -2.36 3.41
C GLY A 3 3.22 -2.88 4.79
N ARG A 4 3.64 -2.24 5.89
CA ARG A 4 3.26 -2.62 7.25
C ARG A 4 1.77 -2.43 7.53
N GLY A 5 1.19 -3.38 8.27
CA GLY A 5 -0.23 -3.47 8.61
C GLY A 5 -0.52 -3.35 10.12
N VAL A 6 -1.77 -3.65 10.49
CA VAL A 6 -2.23 -3.64 11.88
C VAL A 6 -1.49 -4.73 12.68
N GLY A 7 -0.96 -4.35 13.84
CA GLY A 7 -0.25 -5.28 14.73
C GLY A 7 1.26 -5.35 14.49
N ASP A 8 1.75 -4.78 13.39
CA ASP A 8 3.19 -4.72 13.12
C ASP A 8 3.91 -3.78 14.10
N THR A 9 5.21 -4.06 14.28
CA THR A 9 6.13 -3.21 15.02
C THR A 9 7.29 -2.78 14.12
N PHE A 10 7.87 -1.63 14.44
CA PHE A 10 9.11 -1.18 13.84
C PHE A 10 10.31 -1.85 14.53
N GLU A 11 11.48 -1.73 13.91
CA GLU A 11 12.73 -2.32 14.40
C GLU A 11 13.13 -1.80 15.79
N ASP A 12 12.67 -0.60 16.16
CA ASP A 12 12.86 -0.01 17.50
C ASP A 12 11.79 -0.41 18.52
N GLY A 13 10.89 -1.33 18.18
CA GLY A 13 9.82 -1.83 19.03
C GLY A 13 8.59 -0.92 19.12
N SER A 14 8.60 0.26 18.48
CA SER A 14 7.42 1.11 18.41
C SER A 14 6.31 0.47 17.56
N ARG A 15 5.05 0.67 17.95
CA ARG A 15 3.90 0.11 17.24
C ARG A 15 3.59 0.89 15.97
N VAL A 16 3.18 0.16 14.93
CA VAL A 16 2.64 0.76 13.71
C VAL A 16 1.27 1.36 13.99
N VAL A 17 1.09 2.63 13.63
CA VAL A 17 -0.21 3.29 13.59
C VAL A 17 -0.55 3.56 12.12
N LEU A 18 -1.74 3.16 11.70
CA LEU A 18 -2.20 3.35 10.33
C LEU A 18 -3.00 4.65 10.20
N HIS A 19 -2.81 5.35 9.08
CA HIS A 19 -3.54 6.54 8.68
C HIS A 19 -4.20 6.31 7.32
N VAL A 20 -5.42 6.80 7.16
CA VAL A 20 -6.07 6.89 5.85
C VAL A 20 -5.66 8.21 5.21
N ASP A 21 -5.25 8.16 3.95
CA ASP A 21 -4.82 9.33 3.20
C ASP A 21 -5.30 9.24 1.74
N HIS A 22 -5.40 10.38 1.08
CA HIS A 22 -5.75 10.42 -0.33
C HIS A 22 -4.55 10.04 -1.22
N ILE A 23 -4.82 9.39 -2.34
CA ILE A 23 -3.82 9.08 -3.38
C ILE A 23 -3.51 10.37 -4.16
N VAL A 24 -4.56 11.07 -4.61
CA VAL A 24 -4.52 12.44 -5.12
C VAL A 24 -5.04 13.37 -4.03
N ASN A 25 -4.28 14.41 -3.65
CA ASN A 25 -4.69 15.30 -2.57
C ASN A 25 -5.99 16.03 -2.90
N LYS A 26 -6.78 16.35 -1.88
CA LYS A 26 -8.05 17.09 -2.03
C LYS A 26 -7.85 18.47 -2.65
N ASP A 27 -6.78 19.16 -2.28
CA ASP A 27 -6.41 20.48 -2.83
C ASP A 27 -5.99 20.40 -4.31
N GLU A 28 -5.59 19.22 -4.78
CA GLU A 28 -5.23 18.92 -6.17
C GLU A 28 -6.40 18.29 -6.95
N GLY A 29 -7.61 18.26 -6.36
CA GLY A 29 -8.83 17.75 -6.99
C GLY A 29 -9.10 16.25 -6.77
N GLY A 30 -8.45 15.60 -5.81
CA GLY A 30 -8.74 14.21 -5.45
C GLY A 30 -10.12 14.02 -4.82
N SER A 31 -10.77 12.89 -5.12
CA SER A 31 -12.08 12.53 -4.57
C SER A 31 -11.99 11.82 -3.22
N ASP A 32 -13.09 11.79 -2.46
CA ASP A 32 -13.20 11.02 -1.21
C ASP A 32 -13.63 9.56 -1.45
N ASP A 33 -13.60 9.08 -2.71
CA ASP A 33 -13.98 7.72 -3.07
C ASP A 33 -12.96 6.69 -2.57
N MET A 34 -13.41 5.49 -2.22
CA MET A 34 -12.54 4.38 -1.78
C MET A 34 -11.41 4.06 -2.77
N SER A 35 -11.59 4.33 -4.05
CA SER A 35 -10.56 4.17 -5.10
C SER A 35 -9.44 5.21 -5.03
N ASN A 36 -9.67 6.36 -4.39
CA ASN A 36 -8.68 7.42 -4.16
C ASN A 36 -8.15 7.43 -2.71
N LEU A 37 -8.58 6.48 -1.87
CA LEU A 37 -8.08 6.36 -0.49
C LEU A 37 -7.08 5.22 -0.36
N ARG A 38 -6.07 5.42 0.48
CA ARG A 38 -5.08 4.41 0.84
C ARG A 38 -4.79 4.44 2.33
N THR A 39 -4.21 3.36 2.82
CA THR A 39 -3.77 3.25 4.22
C THR A 39 -2.24 3.21 4.30
N LEU A 40 -1.65 4.09 5.11
CA LEU A 40 -0.21 4.22 5.31
C LEU A 40 0.15 4.09 6.79
N CYS A 41 1.31 3.46 7.10
CA CYS A 41 1.86 3.57 8.44
C CYS A 41 2.28 5.01 8.75
N ASN A 42 2.30 5.40 10.02
CA ASN A 42 2.66 6.73 10.50
C ASN A 42 3.98 7.26 9.93
N ARG A 43 5.02 6.41 9.79
CA ARG A 43 6.30 6.80 9.19
C ARG A 43 6.19 7.08 7.68
N CYS A 44 5.53 6.18 6.94
CA CYS A 44 5.30 6.38 5.50
C CYS A 44 4.40 7.58 5.24
N ASN A 45 3.39 7.79 6.07
CA ASN A 45 2.48 8.93 5.98
C ASN A 45 3.22 10.26 6.18
N GLN A 46 4.07 10.36 7.21
CA GLN A 46 4.90 11.54 7.44
C GLN A 46 5.88 11.80 6.28
N GLY A 47 6.49 10.74 5.73
CA GLY A 47 7.38 10.85 4.57
C GLY A 47 6.67 11.20 3.26
N ALA A 48 5.42 10.74 3.07
CA ALA A 48 4.64 10.96 1.86
C ALA A 48 4.18 12.42 1.71
N LYS A 49 4.00 13.15 2.82
CA LYS A 49 3.61 14.56 2.81
C LYS A 49 4.55 15.49 2.02
N ASN A 50 5.80 15.07 1.79
CA ASN A 50 6.83 15.90 1.14
C ASN A 50 7.35 15.31 -0.17
N ILE A 51 6.80 14.18 -0.65
CA ILE A 51 7.32 13.49 -1.84
C ILE A 51 6.17 13.24 -2.80
N VAL A 52 6.20 13.93 -3.95
CA VAL A 52 5.40 13.59 -5.13
C VAL A 52 5.93 12.28 -5.71
N THR A 53 5.62 11.15 -5.07
CA THR A 53 5.93 9.84 -5.65
C THR A 53 4.65 9.18 -6.09
N ALA A 54 4.33 9.39 -7.37
CA ALA A 54 3.56 8.43 -8.14
C ALA A 54 4.50 7.81 -9.21
N PRO A 55 4.35 6.52 -9.54
CA PRO A 55 3.07 5.84 -9.44
C PRO A 55 3.14 4.45 -8.81
N GLU A 56 2.29 4.22 -7.80
CA GLU A 56 1.73 2.89 -7.56
C GLU A 56 0.73 2.51 -8.67
N SER A 57 1.03 2.86 -9.94
CA SER A 57 0.17 2.47 -11.05
C SER A 57 0.19 0.96 -11.17
N GLN A 58 -0.90 0.42 -11.69
CA GLN A 58 -0.98 -0.99 -12.04
C GLN A 58 0.23 -1.44 -12.87
N LEU A 59 0.70 -0.60 -13.81
CA LEU A 59 1.86 -0.91 -14.64
C LEU A 59 3.15 -1.05 -13.81
N TRP A 60 3.39 -0.13 -12.86
CA TRP A 60 4.57 -0.19 -11.99
C TRP A 60 4.54 -1.44 -11.11
N LEU A 61 3.40 -1.72 -10.47
CA LEU A 61 3.22 -2.87 -9.60
C LEU A 61 3.41 -4.19 -10.37
N MET A 62 2.79 -4.30 -11.54
CA MET A 62 2.95 -5.47 -12.41
C MET A 62 4.39 -5.63 -12.87
N GLY A 63 5.11 -4.54 -13.15
CA GLY A 63 6.54 -4.58 -13.45
C GLY A 63 7.35 -5.22 -12.33
N LYS A 64 7.12 -4.79 -11.08
CA LYS A 64 7.81 -5.36 -9.89
C LYS A 64 7.52 -6.84 -9.69
N VAL A 65 6.27 -7.26 -9.81
CA VAL A 65 5.88 -8.67 -9.64
C VAL A 65 6.49 -9.54 -10.73
N ARG A 66 6.42 -9.11 -12.00
CA ARG A 66 6.94 -9.89 -13.15
C ARG A 66 8.45 -10.14 -13.08
N THR A 67 9.21 -9.21 -12.51
CA THR A 67 10.67 -9.32 -12.41
C THR A 67 11.15 -9.96 -11.11
N ALA A 68 10.26 -10.25 -10.15
CA ALA A 68 10.64 -10.89 -8.90
C ALA A 68 11.02 -12.37 -9.11
N SER A 69 11.74 -12.97 -8.16
CA SER A 69 12.01 -14.42 -8.16
C SER A 69 10.71 -15.24 -8.14
N ARG A 70 10.76 -16.49 -8.60
CA ARG A 70 9.60 -17.39 -8.59
C ARG A 70 8.98 -17.52 -7.20
N ASP A 71 9.79 -17.62 -6.16
CA ASP A 71 9.31 -17.76 -4.78
C ASP A 71 8.55 -16.50 -4.33
N ASN A 72 9.04 -15.31 -4.68
CA ASN A 72 8.34 -14.06 -4.39
C ASN A 72 7.05 -13.92 -5.22
N GLN A 73 7.04 -14.37 -6.47
CA GLN A 73 5.82 -14.39 -7.28
C GLN A 73 4.74 -15.32 -6.69
N LEU A 74 5.14 -16.51 -6.23
CA LEU A 74 4.23 -17.45 -5.55
C LEU A 74 3.71 -16.89 -4.23
N ALA A 75 4.56 -16.24 -3.42
CA ALA A 75 4.13 -15.59 -2.19
C ALA A 75 3.08 -14.49 -2.45
N VAL A 76 3.27 -13.69 -3.50
CA VAL A 76 2.27 -12.69 -3.94
C VAL A 76 0.98 -13.37 -4.39
N TYR A 77 1.07 -14.45 -5.17
CA TYR A 77 -0.10 -15.21 -5.62
C TYR A 77 -0.90 -15.77 -4.43
N GLU A 78 -0.25 -16.46 -3.50
CA GLU A 78 -0.91 -17.05 -2.33
C GLU A 78 -1.58 -15.98 -1.46
N PHE A 79 -0.91 -14.85 -1.24
CA PHE A 79 -1.49 -13.72 -0.51
C PHE A 79 -2.76 -13.19 -1.19
N LEU A 80 -2.70 -12.88 -2.49
CA LEU A 80 -3.84 -12.31 -3.22
C LEU A 80 -4.98 -13.33 -3.37
N HIS A 81 -4.65 -14.59 -3.64
CA HIS A 81 -5.63 -15.67 -3.72
C HIS A 81 -6.38 -15.82 -2.39
N ASN A 82 -5.67 -15.86 -1.25
CA ASN A 82 -6.30 -15.97 0.06
C ASN A 82 -7.13 -14.72 0.42
N LYS A 83 -6.65 -13.53 0.07
CA LYS A 83 -7.35 -12.27 0.33
C LYS A 83 -8.67 -12.13 -0.43
N PHE A 84 -8.74 -12.64 -1.65
CA PHE A 84 -9.89 -12.50 -2.55
C PHE A 84 -10.62 -13.82 -2.83
N LYS A 85 -10.35 -14.86 -2.03
CA LYS A 85 -10.98 -16.18 -2.16
C LYS A 85 -12.50 -16.09 -2.05
N GLU A 86 -12.99 -15.16 -1.25
CA GLU A 86 -14.40 -14.79 -1.13
C GLU A 86 -14.60 -13.41 -1.77
N PRO A 87 -15.63 -13.23 -2.62
CA PRO A 87 -15.90 -11.93 -3.21
C PRO A 87 -16.21 -10.91 -2.09
N PRO A 88 -15.65 -9.69 -2.15
CA PRO A 88 -15.96 -8.66 -1.16
C PRO A 88 -17.48 -8.38 -1.18
N THR A 89 -18.11 -8.46 0.00
CA THR A 89 -19.53 -8.12 0.22
C THR A 89 -19.81 -6.66 -0.04
#